data_AF-A0A8T5RTE1-F1
#
_entry.id   AF-A0A8T5RTE1-F1
#
_cell.length_a   1.000
_cell.length_b   1.000
_cell.length_c   1.000
_cell.angle_alpha   90.00
_cell.angle_beta   90.00
_cell.angle_gamma   90.00
#
_symmetry.space_group_name_H-M   'P 1'
#
loop_
_entity.id
_entity.type
_entity.pdbx_description
1 polymer ?
#
loop_
_entity_poly.entity_id
_entity_poly.type
_entity_poly.pdbx_seq_one_letter_code
_entity_poly.pdbx_strand_id
1 'polypeptide(L)'
;KFVDAEGETIATLVNFATHPVVTMTGYLTSADFCGFLVDKLEQDHGGIGVYFNGAQGNINPNMYIKYDSPWDRYDDGQYDAAVEYGYAIADWANEALESAKVFKNLPLQLTQISLELPIENFGFVYLMTNGLIMRDVYLTEEGWKLTTFISGVRMGPIEMVTVPGELFSEISLHVKSYMPRYGFLLGLTPEQLGYIIPQDQWAPGSGEVGESNSMSYQMAPLITDALVEVVELLD
;
A
#
# COMPACT_ATOMS: atom_id res chain seq x y z
N LYS A 1 17.35 1.87 -4.30
CA LYS A 1 18.37 0.83 -4.50
C LYS A 1 19.36 0.85 -3.33
N PHE A 2 19.64 -0.31 -2.76
CA PHE A 2 20.60 -0.53 -1.69
C PHE A 2 21.80 -1.29 -2.27
N VAL A 3 23.02 -0.86 -1.92
CA VAL A 3 24.27 -1.44 -2.41
C VAL A 3 25.19 -1.77 -1.24
N ASP A 4 26.07 -2.74 -1.41
CA ASP A 4 27.10 -3.10 -0.43
C ASP A 4 28.32 -2.15 -0.47
N ALA A 5 29.39 -2.53 0.24
CA ALA A 5 30.61 -1.72 0.32
C ALA A 5 31.41 -1.72 -1.00
N GLU A 6 31.25 -2.77 -1.80
CA GLU A 6 31.88 -3.00 -3.10
C GLU A 6 31.08 -2.33 -4.24
N GLY A 7 29.83 -1.96 -3.97
CA GLY A 7 28.92 -1.29 -4.91
C GLY A 7 27.96 -2.24 -5.61
N GLU A 8 27.94 -3.52 -5.24
CA GLU A 8 27.03 -4.52 -5.78
C GLU A 8 25.61 -4.32 -5.21
N THR A 9 24.60 -4.61 -6.02
CA THR A 9 23.20 -4.45 -5.63
C THR A 9 22.83 -5.48 -4.57
N ILE A 10 22.32 -5.00 -3.43
CA ILE A 10 21.66 -5.86 -2.43
C ILE A 10 20.17 -5.97 -2.74
N ALA A 11 19.52 -4.82 -2.96
CA ALA A 11 18.08 -4.78 -3.21
C ALA A 11 17.64 -3.52 -3.97
N THR A 12 16.55 -3.63 -4.72
CA THR A 12 15.85 -2.49 -5.32
C THR A 12 14.41 -2.47 -4.84
N LEU A 13 14.06 -1.44 -4.07
CA LEU A 13 12.71 -1.22 -3.55
C LEU A 13 11.97 -0.21 -4.42
N VAL A 14 10.75 -0.56 -4.81
CA VAL A 14 9.77 0.31 -5.47
C VAL A 14 8.54 0.45 -4.57
N ASN A 15 8.07 1.69 -4.40
CA ASN A 15 6.80 1.99 -3.77
C ASN A 15 5.92 2.73 -4.78
N PHE A 16 4.81 2.13 -5.15
CA PHE A 16 3.94 2.65 -6.20
C PHE A 16 2.47 2.42 -5.84
N ALA A 17 1.62 3.41 -6.11
CA ALA A 17 0.21 3.38 -5.73
C ALA A 17 -0.64 2.86 -6.89
N THR A 18 -1.00 1.58 -6.87
CA THR A 18 -1.93 0.97 -7.82
C THR A 18 -2.35 -0.42 -7.35
N HIS A 19 -3.60 -0.82 -7.56
CA HIS A 19 -4.07 -2.15 -7.17
C HIS A 19 -3.45 -3.26 -8.05
N PRO A 20 -2.96 -4.37 -7.47
CA PRO A 20 -2.53 -5.57 -8.19
C PRO A 20 -3.72 -6.43 -8.63
N VAL A 21 -4.43 -5.95 -9.66
CA VAL A 21 -5.67 -6.57 -10.14
C VAL A 21 -5.69 -6.84 -11.64
N VAL A 22 -4.55 -6.71 -12.34
CA VAL A 22 -4.49 -6.94 -13.80
C VAL A 22 -4.85 -8.39 -14.15
N THR A 23 -4.49 -9.34 -13.31
CA THR A 23 -4.74 -10.78 -13.51
C THR A 23 -5.88 -11.33 -12.64
N MET A 24 -6.69 -10.44 -12.03
CA MET A 24 -7.67 -10.82 -10.99
C MET A 24 -8.72 -11.83 -11.45
N THR A 25 -9.09 -11.84 -12.73
CA THR A 25 -10.08 -12.79 -13.27
C THR A 25 -9.49 -14.07 -13.81
N GLY A 26 -8.17 -14.17 -13.94
CA GLY A 26 -7.48 -15.31 -14.53
C GLY A 26 -7.68 -16.61 -13.75
N TYR A 27 -7.29 -17.72 -14.37
CA TYR A 27 -7.36 -19.05 -13.76
C TYR A 27 -6.05 -19.50 -13.11
N LEU A 28 -4.94 -18.83 -13.42
CA LEU A 28 -3.61 -19.15 -12.91
C LEU A 28 -3.32 -18.36 -11.64
N THR A 29 -2.59 -18.99 -10.72
CA THR A 29 -1.95 -18.26 -9.62
C THR A 29 -0.88 -17.34 -10.18
N SER A 30 -0.97 -16.06 -9.82
CA SER A 30 -0.15 -14.99 -10.36
C SER A 30 0.24 -14.02 -9.24
N ALA A 31 1.45 -13.48 -9.30
CA ALA A 31 1.88 -12.35 -8.46
C ALA A 31 1.47 -10.98 -9.07
N ASP A 32 0.63 -11.01 -10.11
CA ASP A 32 0.19 -9.86 -10.90
C ASP A 32 1.38 -9.07 -11.50
N PHE A 33 1.15 -7.82 -11.91
CA PHE A 33 2.23 -6.97 -12.43
C PHE A 33 3.38 -6.79 -11.43
N CYS A 34 3.11 -6.90 -10.13
CA CYS A 34 4.10 -6.74 -9.06
C CYS A 34 5.22 -7.78 -9.17
N GLY A 35 4.87 -9.03 -9.50
CA GLY A 35 5.84 -10.09 -9.72
C GLY A 35 6.74 -9.80 -10.91
N PHE A 36 6.17 -9.42 -12.05
CA PHE A 36 6.93 -9.09 -13.25
C PHE A 36 7.82 -7.86 -13.08
N LEU A 37 7.35 -6.86 -12.31
CA LEU A 37 8.15 -5.72 -11.90
C LEU A 37 9.39 -6.19 -11.11
N VAL A 38 9.19 -7.01 -10.07
CA VAL A 38 10.27 -7.55 -9.23
C VAL A 38 11.27 -8.35 -10.07
N ASP A 39 10.78 -9.28 -10.89
CA ASP A 39 11.61 -10.11 -11.77
C ASP A 39 12.49 -9.26 -12.68
N LYS A 40 11.94 -8.18 -13.24
CA LYS A 40 12.71 -7.28 -14.11
C LYS A 40 13.75 -6.49 -13.34
N LEU A 41 13.45 -5.98 -12.15
CA LEU A 41 14.45 -5.29 -11.32
C LEU A 41 15.60 -6.22 -10.93
N GLU A 42 15.31 -7.48 -10.62
CA GLU A 42 16.32 -8.49 -10.30
C GLU A 42 17.17 -8.85 -11.52
N GLN A 43 16.58 -8.95 -12.70
CA GLN A 43 17.31 -9.16 -13.96
C GLN A 43 18.21 -7.97 -14.31
N ASP A 44 17.70 -6.75 -14.15
CA ASP A 44 18.40 -5.53 -14.55
C ASP A 44 19.55 -5.17 -13.59
N HIS A 45 19.39 -5.45 -12.29
CA HIS A 45 20.34 -4.98 -11.26
C HIS A 45 21.00 -6.06 -10.42
N GLY A 46 20.51 -7.30 -10.45
CA GLY A 46 20.80 -8.30 -9.43
C GLY A 46 20.20 -7.94 -8.07
N GLY A 47 20.55 -8.71 -7.04
CA GLY A 47 19.99 -8.56 -5.69
C GLY A 47 18.51 -8.93 -5.64
N ILE A 48 17.80 -8.41 -4.63
CA ILE A 48 16.37 -8.70 -4.38
C ILE A 48 15.51 -7.52 -4.85
N GLY A 49 14.47 -7.80 -5.64
CA GLY A 49 13.43 -6.83 -5.98
C GLY A 49 12.38 -6.79 -4.86
N VAL A 50 12.00 -5.59 -4.44
CA VAL A 50 10.99 -5.40 -3.39
C VAL A 50 9.95 -4.41 -3.90
N TYR A 51 8.69 -4.78 -3.81
CA TYR A 51 7.57 -3.91 -4.15
C TYR A 51 6.67 -3.70 -2.92
N PHE A 52 6.34 -2.44 -2.65
CA PHE A 52 5.33 -2.06 -1.67
C PHE A 52 4.21 -1.27 -2.34
N ASN A 53 2.97 -1.65 -2.07
CA ASN A 53 1.83 -0.81 -2.43
C ASN A 53 1.95 0.56 -1.78
N GLY A 54 1.59 1.59 -2.51
CA GLY A 54 1.34 2.93 -1.99
C GLY A 54 -0.11 3.06 -1.52
N ALA A 55 -0.63 4.28 -1.61
CA ALA A 55 -2.04 4.57 -1.39
C ALA A 55 -2.87 4.13 -2.61
N GLN A 56 -3.13 2.83 -2.69
CA GLN A 56 -3.81 2.20 -3.82
C GLN A 56 -5.33 2.32 -3.77
N GLY A 57 -5.94 2.75 -2.65
CA GLY A 57 -7.36 2.51 -2.34
C GLY A 57 -8.37 2.99 -3.39
N ASN A 58 -8.02 3.97 -4.21
CA ASN A 58 -8.84 4.43 -5.35
C ASN A 58 -8.07 4.46 -6.69
N ILE A 59 -6.95 3.74 -6.79
CA ILE A 59 -6.08 3.74 -7.98
C ILE A 59 -6.03 2.35 -8.60
N ASN A 60 -6.46 2.25 -9.86
CA ASN A 60 -6.38 1.04 -10.66
C ASN A 60 -5.30 1.16 -11.75
N PRO A 61 -4.75 0.03 -12.21
CA PRO A 61 -3.84 0.02 -13.35
C PRO A 61 -4.54 0.51 -14.62
N ASN A 62 -3.83 1.24 -15.47
CA ASN A 62 -4.37 1.78 -16.71
C ASN A 62 -4.48 0.75 -17.86
N MET A 63 -4.20 -0.52 -17.58
CA MET A 63 -4.19 -1.59 -18.59
C MET A 63 -5.56 -1.87 -19.19
N TYR A 64 -6.64 -1.48 -18.49
CA TYR A 64 -8.03 -1.66 -18.94
C TYR A 64 -8.36 -0.86 -20.19
N ILE A 65 -7.50 0.09 -20.57
CA ILE A 65 -7.65 0.88 -21.80
C ILE A 65 -7.26 0.05 -23.03
N LYS A 66 -6.29 -0.86 -22.86
CA LYS A 66 -5.69 -1.63 -23.95
C LYS A 66 -6.15 -3.09 -23.96
N TYR A 67 -6.53 -3.63 -22.81
CA TYR A 67 -6.92 -5.03 -22.62
C TYR A 67 -8.30 -5.11 -21.96
N ASP A 68 -9.05 -6.18 -22.26
CA ASP A 68 -10.34 -6.46 -21.60
C ASP A 68 -10.17 -7.03 -20.18
N SER A 69 -8.92 -7.17 -19.75
CA SER A 69 -8.50 -7.43 -18.37
C SER A 69 -9.00 -6.34 -17.39
N PRO A 70 -9.37 -6.70 -16.15
CA PRO A 70 -9.62 -8.03 -15.61
C PRO A 70 -11.11 -8.36 -15.72
N TRP A 71 -11.78 -8.05 -16.83
CA TRP A 71 -13.23 -8.26 -16.96
C TRP A 71 -13.56 -9.53 -17.75
N ASP A 72 -12.64 -9.96 -18.62
CA ASP A 72 -12.73 -11.26 -19.29
C ASP A 72 -11.75 -12.26 -18.67
N ARG A 73 -12.34 -13.25 -17.99
CA ARG A 73 -11.62 -14.36 -17.39
C ARG A 73 -10.94 -15.28 -18.41
N TYR A 74 -11.42 -15.32 -19.65
CA TYR A 74 -10.85 -16.14 -20.73
C TYR A 74 -9.87 -15.36 -21.62
N ASP A 75 -9.61 -14.08 -21.30
CA ASP A 75 -8.58 -13.30 -21.98
C ASP A 75 -7.21 -13.60 -21.37
N ASP A 76 -6.42 -14.43 -22.06
CA ASP A 76 -5.02 -14.67 -21.70
C ASP A 76 -4.15 -13.40 -21.82
N GLY A 77 -4.63 -12.37 -22.55
CA GLY A 77 -3.97 -11.07 -22.67
C GLY A 77 -3.82 -10.32 -21.35
N GLN A 78 -4.55 -10.71 -20.29
CA GLN A 78 -4.35 -10.18 -18.95
C GLN A 78 -2.93 -10.46 -18.41
N TYR A 79 -2.31 -11.57 -18.79
CA TYR A 79 -0.95 -11.90 -18.36
C TYR A 79 0.09 -11.05 -19.12
N ASP A 80 -0.10 -10.85 -20.42
CA ASP A 80 0.71 -9.92 -21.21
C ASP A 80 0.56 -8.47 -20.69
N ALA A 81 -0.65 -8.07 -20.30
CA ALA A 81 -0.91 -6.79 -19.67
C ALA A 81 -0.18 -6.64 -18.34
N ALA A 82 -0.14 -7.68 -17.51
CA ALA A 82 0.59 -7.64 -16.25
C ALA A 82 2.11 -7.51 -16.47
N VAL A 83 2.66 -8.22 -17.47
CA VAL A 83 4.06 -8.08 -17.88
C VAL A 83 4.35 -6.65 -18.35
N GLU A 84 3.56 -6.13 -19.28
CA GLU A 84 3.75 -4.78 -19.84
C GLU A 84 3.68 -3.71 -18.75
N TYR A 85 2.71 -3.80 -17.84
CA TYR A 85 2.55 -2.82 -16.76
C TYR A 85 3.67 -2.91 -15.73
N GLY A 86 4.03 -4.13 -15.31
CA GLY A 86 5.13 -4.36 -14.37
C GLY A 86 6.46 -3.87 -14.94
N TYR A 87 6.71 -4.12 -16.23
CA TYR A 87 7.93 -3.70 -16.89
C TYR A 87 8.01 -2.19 -17.06
N ALA A 88 6.89 -1.53 -17.39
CA ALA A 88 6.84 -0.07 -17.47
C ALA A 88 7.21 0.59 -16.13
N ILE A 89 6.70 0.07 -15.01
CA ILE A 89 7.05 0.60 -13.68
C ILE A 89 8.52 0.32 -13.35
N ALA A 90 9.04 -0.86 -13.69
CA ALA A 90 10.45 -1.17 -13.51
C ALA A 90 11.36 -0.24 -14.35
N ASP A 91 10.96 0.07 -15.59
CA ASP A 91 11.70 1.01 -16.44
C ASP A 91 11.66 2.44 -15.86
N TRP A 92 10.54 2.92 -15.34
CA TRP A 92 10.50 4.20 -14.61
C TRP A 92 11.38 4.19 -13.36
N ALA A 93 11.45 3.07 -12.64
CA ALA A 93 12.36 2.93 -11.51
C ALA A 93 13.83 2.96 -11.98
N ASN A 94 14.15 2.33 -13.11
CA ASN A 94 15.48 2.38 -13.73
C ASN A 94 15.86 3.80 -14.14
N GLU A 95 14.97 4.52 -14.82
CA GLU A 95 15.16 5.93 -15.19
C GLU A 95 15.41 6.81 -13.95
N ALA A 96 14.64 6.60 -12.88
CA ALA A 96 14.83 7.32 -11.62
C ALA A 96 16.20 7.05 -10.98
N LEU A 97 16.76 5.85 -11.20
CA LEU A 97 18.09 5.48 -10.69
C LEU A 97 19.24 6.15 -11.46
N GLU A 98 19.06 6.53 -12.72
CA GLU A 98 20.11 7.17 -13.53
C GLU A 98 20.60 8.50 -12.94
N SER A 99 19.70 9.23 -12.27
CA SER A 99 20.00 10.50 -11.62
C SER A 99 19.93 10.43 -10.08
N ALA A 100 19.91 9.22 -9.52
CA ALA A 100 19.75 9.03 -8.09
C ALA A 100 20.96 9.51 -7.28
N LYS A 101 20.66 10.11 -6.12
CA LYS A 101 21.68 10.48 -5.14
C LYS A 101 21.97 9.32 -4.20
N VAL A 102 23.23 8.94 -4.08
CA VAL A 102 23.67 7.94 -3.09
C VAL A 102 23.79 8.61 -1.73
N PHE A 103 23.15 8.01 -0.72
CA PHE A 103 23.29 8.40 0.67
C PHE A 103 24.16 7.39 1.42
N LYS A 104 24.98 7.87 2.34
CA LYS A 104 25.85 7.07 3.22
C LYS A 104 25.65 7.52 4.65
N ASN A 105 25.94 6.63 5.61
CA ASN A 105 25.78 6.89 7.05
C ASN A 105 24.38 7.40 7.38
N LEU A 106 23.37 6.55 7.16
CA LEU A 106 21.96 6.85 7.41
C LEU A 106 21.63 6.57 8.87
N PRO A 107 21.49 7.58 9.75
CA PRO A 107 21.03 7.35 11.12
C PRO A 107 19.63 6.76 11.05
N LEU A 108 19.40 5.71 11.85
CA LEU A 108 18.11 5.02 11.91
C LEU A 108 17.32 5.55 13.10
N GLN A 109 16.08 5.96 12.85
CA GLN A 109 15.08 6.23 13.87
C GLN A 109 13.83 5.39 13.60
N LEU A 110 13.20 4.94 14.68
CA LEU A 110 12.01 4.12 14.65
C LEU A 110 11.00 4.73 15.62
N THR A 111 9.77 4.87 15.19
CA THR A 111 8.65 5.24 16.06
C THR A 111 7.45 4.36 15.76
N GLN A 112 6.53 4.27 16.71
CA GLN A 112 5.30 3.53 16.56
C GLN A 112 4.23 4.16 17.45
N ILE A 113 3.03 4.28 16.91
CA ILE A 113 1.84 4.62 17.69
C ILE A 113 0.83 3.48 17.58
N SER A 114 0.08 3.26 18.66
CA SER A 114 -1.06 2.35 18.67
C SER A 114 -2.34 3.16 18.67
N LEU A 115 -3.34 2.70 17.93
CA LEU A 115 -4.64 3.37 17.83
C LEU A 115 -5.77 2.35 17.95
N GLU A 116 -6.82 2.76 18.65
CA GLU A 116 -8.08 2.03 18.69
C GLU A 116 -9.00 2.55 17.59
N LEU A 117 -9.46 1.65 16.72
CA LEU A 117 -10.36 1.96 15.62
C LEU A 117 -11.74 1.38 15.89
N PRO A 118 -12.82 2.16 15.68
CA PRO A 118 -14.17 1.65 15.75
C PRO A 118 -14.47 0.73 14.55
N ILE A 119 -15.37 -0.24 14.78
CA ILE A 119 -15.89 -1.15 13.77
C ILE A 119 -17.41 -0.94 13.71
N GLU A 120 -17.85 -0.10 12.78
CA GLU A 120 -19.27 0.22 12.56
C GLU A 120 -19.93 -0.72 11.54
N ASN A 121 -19.12 -1.35 10.69
CA ASN A 121 -19.58 -2.33 9.72
C ASN A 121 -19.87 -3.67 10.41
N PHE A 122 -21.16 -3.95 10.64
CA PHE A 122 -21.64 -5.18 11.27
C PHE A 122 -21.20 -6.46 10.53
N GLY A 123 -20.92 -6.39 9.23
CA GLY A 123 -20.37 -7.52 8.47
C GLY A 123 -19.00 -7.92 9.01
N PHE A 124 -18.09 -6.96 9.18
CA PHE A 124 -16.78 -7.21 9.78
C PHE A 124 -16.89 -7.72 11.22
N VAL A 125 -17.74 -7.10 12.05
CA VAL A 125 -18.00 -7.56 13.42
C VAL A 125 -18.43 -9.02 13.42
N TYR A 126 -19.40 -9.39 12.56
CA TYR A 126 -19.87 -10.76 12.46
C TYR A 126 -18.77 -11.73 12.02
N LEU A 127 -18.01 -11.40 10.97
CA LEU A 127 -16.93 -12.24 10.46
C LEU A 127 -15.82 -12.44 11.49
N MET A 128 -15.42 -11.39 12.22
CA MET A 128 -14.36 -11.45 13.23
C MET A 128 -14.81 -12.22 14.48
N THR A 129 -16.00 -11.92 15.02
CA THR A 129 -16.53 -12.61 16.22
C THR A 129 -16.83 -14.09 16.01
N ASN A 130 -17.03 -14.53 14.77
CA ASN A 130 -17.21 -15.94 14.40
C ASN A 130 -15.92 -16.62 13.89
N GLY A 131 -14.77 -15.93 13.94
CA GLY A 131 -13.47 -16.51 13.56
C GLY A 131 -13.28 -16.75 12.05
N LEU A 132 -14.06 -16.09 11.20
CA LEU A 132 -13.87 -16.10 9.74
C LEU A 132 -12.79 -15.11 9.31
N ILE A 133 -12.66 -14.00 10.03
CA ILE A 133 -11.49 -13.11 9.99
C ILE A 133 -10.78 -13.28 11.32
N MET A 134 -9.53 -13.74 11.28
CA MET A 134 -8.72 -13.98 12.48
C MET A 134 -8.17 -12.67 13.02
N ARG A 135 -8.98 -11.94 13.79
CA ARG A 135 -8.58 -10.67 14.41
C ARG A 135 -9.25 -10.46 15.75
N ASP A 136 -8.46 -10.00 16.72
CA ASP A 136 -8.99 -9.61 18.03
C ASP A 136 -9.83 -8.33 17.91
N VAL A 137 -11.06 -8.42 18.39
CA VAL A 137 -12.01 -7.31 18.53
C VAL A 137 -12.65 -7.36 19.91
N TYR A 138 -13.05 -6.22 20.43
CA TYR A 138 -13.66 -6.11 21.75
C TYR A 138 -14.79 -5.09 21.74
N LEU A 139 -15.77 -5.30 22.61
CA LEU A 139 -16.92 -4.42 22.78
C LEU A 139 -16.66 -3.46 23.93
N THR A 140 -16.82 -2.17 23.67
CA THR A 140 -16.80 -1.10 24.69
C THR A 140 -18.18 -0.46 24.81
N GLU A 141 -18.34 0.53 25.70
CA GLU A 141 -19.57 1.34 25.78
C GLU A 141 -19.84 2.15 24.49
N GLU A 142 -18.80 2.43 23.71
CA GLU A 142 -18.87 3.19 22.45
C GLU A 142 -19.11 2.30 21.22
N GLY A 143 -19.06 0.97 21.37
CA GLY A 143 -19.24 0.00 20.29
C GLY A 143 -18.09 -0.98 20.13
N TRP A 144 -18.06 -1.70 19.01
CA TRP A 144 -16.99 -2.64 18.69
C TRP A 144 -15.73 -1.89 18.27
N LYS A 145 -14.58 -2.32 18.78
CA LYS A 145 -13.27 -1.76 18.48
C LYS A 145 -12.25 -2.84 18.18
N LEU A 146 -11.18 -2.43 17.49
CA LEU A 146 -9.92 -3.16 17.41
C LEU A 146 -8.75 -2.21 17.68
N THR A 147 -7.61 -2.77 18.08
CA THR A 147 -6.36 -2.01 18.22
C THR A 147 -5.43 -2.33 17.07
N THR A 148 -4.94 -1.34 16.34
CA THR A 148 -3.87 -1.48 15.33
C THR A 148 -2.69 -0.56 15.67
N PHE A 149 -1.68 -0.52 14.80
CA PHE A 149 -0.54 0.37 14.97
C PHE A 149 -0.01 0.89 13.63
N ILE A 150 0.67 2.03 13.72
CA ILE A 150 1.41 2.64 12.62
C ILE A 150 2.85 2.76 13.06
N SER A 151 3.77 2.28 12.23
CA SER A 151 5.21 2.39 12.43
C SER A 151 5.81 3.38 11.44
N GLY A 152 6.75 4.17 11.94
CA GLY A 152 7.57 5.07 11.15
C GLY A 152 9.03 4.65 11.21
N VAL A 153 9.72 4.73 10.08
CA VAL A 153 11.15 4.48 9.95
C VAL A 153 11.79 5.66 9.24
N ARG A 154 12.78 6.30 9.88
CA ARG A 154 13.64 7.29 9.23
C ARG A 154 15.05 6.75 9.08
N MET A 155 15.57 6.84 7.86
CA MET A 155 16.95 6.52 7.50
C MET A 155 17.57 7.73 6.83
N GLY A 156 18.16 8.62 7.63
CA GLY A 156 18.66 9.91 7.17
C GLY A 156 17.57 10.75 6.46
N PRO A 157 17.69 11.01 5.14
CA PRO A 157 16.69 11.80 4.41
C PRO A 157 15.48 10.99 3.90
N ILE A 158 15.46 9.67 4.16
CA ILE A 158 14.41 8.75 3.73
C ILE A 158 13.47 8.49 4.89
N GLU A 159 12.17 8.60 4.66
CA GLU A 159 11.14 8.26 5.64
C GLU A 159 10.13 7.30 5.05
N MET A 160 9.73 6.31 5.83
CA MET A 160 8.72 5.33 5.46
C MET A 160 7.72 5.19 6.59
N VAL A 161 6.43 5.18 6.26
CA VAL A 161 5.35 4.98 7.23
C VAL A 161 4.43 3.87 6.75
N THR A 162 4.08 2.96 7.66
CA THR A 162 3.16 1.85 7.39
C THR A 162 1.71 2.32 7.35
N VAL A 163 0.89 1.77 6.47
CA VAL A 163 -0.53 2.12 6.35
C VAL A 163 -1.40 0.86 6.47
N PRO A 164 -2.19 0.70 7.55
CA PRO A 164 -2.87 -0.56 7.89
C PRO A 164 -4.15 -0.78 7.07
N GLY A 165 -4.09 -0.67 5.75
CA GLY A 165 -5.23 -0.83 4.86
C GLY A 165 -5.01 -0.19 3.49
N GLU A 166 -6.11 0.00 2.79
CA GLU A 166 -6.14 0.51 1.42
C GLU A 166 -6.52 2.00 1.43
N LEU A 167 -5.49 2.83 1.55
CA LEU A 167 -5.62 4.29 1.68
C LEU A 167 -5.88 4.95 0.33
N PHE A 168 -6.83 5.87 0.29
CA PHE A 168 -7.06 6.71 -0.88
C PHE A 168 -5.92 7.71 -1.11
N SER A 169 -5.67 8.01 -2.39
CA SER A 169 -4.50 8.76 -2.83
C SER A 169 -4.41 10.17 -2.24
N GLU A 170 -5.55 10.83 -2.02
CA GLU A 170 -5.67 12.20 -1.53
C GLU A 170 -5.20 12.32 -0.08
N ILE A 171 -5.52 11.31 0.74
CA ILE A 171 -5.01 11.22 2.11
C ILE A 171 -3.48 11.05 2.08
N SER A 172 -2.96 10.22 1.17
CA SER A 172 -1.52 10.06 1.03
C SER A 172 -0.82 11.34 0.59
N LEU A 173 -1.40 12.12 -0.32
CA LEU A 173 -0.85 13.42 -0.72
C LEU A 173 -0.82 14.39 0.46
N HIS A 174 -1.85 14.38 1.30
CA HIS A 174 -1.88 15.17 2.53
C HIS A 174 -0.77 14.75 3.50
N VAL A 175 -0.64 13.47 3.84
CA VAL A 175 0.42 12.95 4.73
C VAL A 175 1.81 13.25 4.15
N LYS A 176 2.02 13.05 2.84
CA LYS A 176 3.30 13.36 2.16
C LYS A 176 3.67 14.83 2.22
N SER A 177 2.72 15.75 2.47
CA SER A 177 3.05 17.18 2.64
C SER A 177 3.81 17.48 3.95
N TYR A 178 3.77 16.55 4.91
CA TYR A 178 4.54 16.61 6.16
C TYR A 178 5.87 15.85 6.08
N MET A 179 6.03 14.98 5.07
CA MET A 179 7.21 14.13 4.90
C MET A 179 8.33 14.89 4.16
N PRO A 180 9.61 14.46 4.31
CA PRO A 180 10.71 14.95 3.49
C PRO A 180 10.53 14.52 2.03
N ARG A 181 11.41 15.04 1.17
CA ARG A 181 11.42 14.73 -0.27
C ARG A 181 11.38 13.22 -0.59
N TYR A 182 11.98 12.37 0.25
CA TYR A 182 12.03 10.91 0.05
C TYR A 182 11.10 10.20 1.04
N GLY A 183 9.81 10.54 1.00
CA GLY A 183 8.75 9.94 1.82
C GLY A 183 7.99 8.82 1.12
N PHE A 184 7.85 7.69 1.79
CA PHE A 184 7.19 6.48 1.32
C PHE A 184 6.01 6.11 2.24
N LEU A 185 4.86 5.80 1.66
CA LEU A 185 3.73 5.20 2.38
C LEU A 185 3.62 3.75 1.95
N LEU A 186 3.71 2.84 2.90
CA LEU A 186 3.69 1.40 2.66
C LEU A 186 2.27 0.90 2.95
N GLY A 187 1.43 0.88 1.91
CA GLY A 187 0.08 0.34 1.92
C GLY A 187 0.05 -1.13 2.33
N LEU A 188 -1.07 -1.56 2.92
CA LEU A 188 -1.26 -2.91 3.44
C LEU A 188 -0.17 -3.36 4.44
N THR A 189 0.30 -2.43 5.29
CA THR A 189 1.25 -2.74 6.36
C THR A 189 0.86 -2.04 7.67
N PRO A 190 0.99 -2.66 8.85
CA PRO A 190 1.22 -4.09 9.06
C PRO A 190 -0.01 -4.96 8.69
N GLU A 191 -1.16 -4.35 8.43
CA GLU A 191 -2.46 -5.04 8.38
C GLU A 191 -3.28 -4.63 7.16
N GLN A 192 -4.34 -5.41 6.89
CA GLN A 192 -5.34 -5.13 5.85
C GLN A 192 -6.70 -4.90 6.50
N LEU A 193 -6.95 -3.66 6.91
CA LEU A 193 -8.20 -3.25 7.57
C LEU A 193 -9.30 -2.79 6.59
N GLY A 194 -9.16 -3.15 5.31
CA GLY A 194 -10.05 -2.70 4.25
C GLY A 194 -9.74 -1.28 3.77
N TYR A 195 -10.73 -0.65 3.13
CA TYR A 195 -10.57 0.70 2.56
C TYR A 195 -10.60 1.79 3.61
N ILE A 196 -9.72 2.78 3.43
CA ILE A 196 -9.63 3.99 4.23
C ILE A 196 -10.06 5.16 3.34
N ILE A 197 -11.36 5.47 3.40
CA ILE A 197 -12.06 6.34 2.45
C ILE A 197 -12.27 7.73 3.08
N PRO A 198 -11.90 8.83 2.39
CA PRO A 198 -12.19 10.18 2.83
C PRO A 198 -13.68 10.34 3.17
N GLN A 199 -13.97 11.05 4.25
CA GLN A 199 -15.34 11.20 4.74
C GLN A 199 -16.28 11.88 3.73
N ASP A 200 -15.76 12.82 2.94
CA ASP A 200 -16.48 13.50 1.86
C ASP A 200 -16.73 12.62 0.63
N GLN A 201 -16.01 11.50 0.50
CA GLN A 201 -16.20 10.49 -0.52
C GLN A 201 -17.01 9.27 -0.03
N TRP A 202 -17.43 9.26 1.24
CA TRP A 202 -18.24 8.18 1.80
C TRP A 202 -19.69 8.25 1.31
N ALA A 203 -20.08 7.32 0.44
CA ALA A 203 -21.37 7.30 -0.24
C ALA A 203 -22.08 5.94 -0.08
N PRO A 204 -22.59 5.60 1.11
CA PRO A 204 -23.19 4.29 1.38
C PRO A 204 -24.41 4.07 0.47
N GLY A 205 -24.41 2.94 -0.25
CA GLY A 205 -25.49 2.57 -1.18
C GLY A 205 -25.35 3.12 -2.60
N SER A 206 -24.23 3.79 -2.92
CA SER A 206 -23.87 4.20 -4.30
C SER A 206 -23.64 3.00 -5.24
N GLY A 207 -23.43 1.80 -4.69
CA GLY A 207 -23.00 0.63 -5.44
C GLY A 207 -21.46 0.54 -5.57
N GLU A 208 -20.73 1.54 -5.08
CA GLU A 208 -19.28 1.44 -4.91
C GLU A 208 -18.95 0.41 -3.82
N VAL A 209 -17.94 -0.42 -4.09
CA VAL A 209 -17.59 -1.57 -3.24
C VAL A 209 -16.80 -1.11 -2.00
N GLY A 210 -16.23 0.10 -2.03
CA GLY A 210 -15.32 0.62 -1.03
C GLY A 210 -15.89 0.58 0.39
N GLU A 211 -17.06 1.16 0.62
CA GLU A 211 -17.66 1.27 1.96
C GLU A 211 -18.06 -0.09 2.52
N SER A 212 -18.50 -1.02 1.65
CA SER A 212 -18.81 -2.39 2.06
C SER A 212 -17.58 -3.14 2.56
N ASN A 213 -16.40 -2.76 2.04
CA ASN A 213 -15.09 -3.26 2.40
C ASN A 213 -14.31 -2.30 3.31
N SER A 214 -14.99 -1.40 4.02
CA SER A 214 -14.41 -0.55 5.05
C SER A 214 -15.04 -0.87 6.42
N MET A 215 -14.25 -0.80 7.50
CA MET A 215 -14.74 -1.12 8.83
C MET A 215 -15.56 0.01 9.46
N SER A 216 -15.27 1.27 9.11
CA SER A 216 -15.93 2.43 9.71
C SER A 216 -15.70 3.72 8.90
N TYR A 217 -16.70 4.61 8.92
CA TYR A 217 -16.61 5.98 8.41
C TYR A 217 -15.55 6.83 9.13
N GLN A 218 -15.16 6.42 10.34
CA GLN A 218 -14.17 7.13 11.16
C GLN A 218 -12.73 6.68 10.90
N MET A 219 -12.51 5.65 10.08
CA MET A 219 -11.15 5.14 9.81
C MET A 219 -10.24 6.21 9.22
N ALA A 220 -10.72 6.94 8.20
CA ALA A 220 -9.90 7.92 7.50
C ALA A 220 -9.35 9.05 8.40
N PRO A 221 -10.17 9.81 9.15
CA PRO A 221 -9.62 10.86 10.01
C PRO A 221 -8.67 10.30 11.07
N LEU A 222 -9.03 9.20 11.75
CA LEU A 222 -8.20 8.62 12.81
C LEU A 222 -6.85 8.11 12.28
N ILE A 223 -6.83 7.44 11.13
CA ILE A 223 -5.59 6.97 10.52
C ILE A 223 -4.79 8.14 9.95
N THR A 224 -5.43 9.18 9.40
CA THR A 224 -4.73 10.35 8.88
C THR A 224 -3.97 11.08 9.99
N ASP A 225 -4.65 11.37 11.10
CA ASP A 225 -4.04 12.04 12.27
C ASP A 225 -2.87 11.22 12.82
N ALA A 226 -3.07 9.91 12.94
CA ALA A 226 -2.05 8.96 13.37
C ALA A 226 -0.83 8.91 12.41
N LEU A 227 -1.05 8.91 11.10
CA LEU A 227 0.03 8.96 10.12
C LEU A 227 0.84 10.25 10.23
N VAL A 228 0.19 11.41 10.40
CA VAL A 228 0.87 12.70 10.58
C VAL A 228 1.65 12.72 11.89
N GLU A 229 1.07 12.25 13.00
CA GLU A 229 1.76 12.16 14.29
C GLU A 229 3.03 11.29 14.19
N VAL A 230 2.97 10.15 13.50
CA VAL A 230 4.16 9.31 13.28
C VAL A 230 5.23 10.03 12.48
N VAL A 231 4.87 10.80 11.46
CA VAL A 231 5.83 11.60 10.68
C VAL A 231 6.48 12.66 11.57
N GLU A 232 5.70 13.38 12.38
CA GLU A 232 6.21 14.39 13.31
C GLU A 232 7.12 13.81 14.41
N LEU A 233 6.88 12.57 14.83
CA LEU A 233 7.74 11.87 15.80
C LEU A 233 9.07 11.37 15.22
N LEU A 234 9.24 11.40 13.89
CA LEU A 234 10.49 11.06 13.20
C LEU A 234 11.43 12.26 13.01
N ASP A 235 11.06 13.46 13.48
CA ASP A 235 11.83 14.70 13.30
C ASP A 235 12.97 14.94 14.32
#